data_AF-A0A0J7JVG9-F1
#
_entry.id   AF-A0A0J7JVG9-F1
#
_cell.length_a   1.000
_cell.length_b   1.000
_cell.length_c   1.000
_cell.angle_alpha   90.00
_cell.angle_beta   90.00
_cell.angle_gamma   90.00
#
_symmetry.space_group_name_H-M   'P 1'
#
loop_
_entity.id
_entity.type
_entity.pdbx_description
1 polymer ?
#
loop_
_entity_poly.entity_id
_entity_poly.type
_entity_poly.pdbx_seq_one_letter_code
_entity_poly.pdbx_strand_id
1 'polypeptide(L)'
;IGETLVLPATKKIVEIMLGEGPSNKISQSVPLSNNTVSRQIDEMATDVESKLINLLKKSKFALQIDESTVSDNKAILLAYVRFINEQKEITEEMLFARSLITDTKGSSIFKVVQDYFEEKEIPLTNVSACATDGAPAMSGRHAGFLAHLKKEVPEVITIHCVIHRQHLAAKKLSGVLHETLQLVITGVNKIKANSLNDRLFRQLCHENDEEFERLLLHTAVRWLSKGNCLRRFCELFDTVTEFLDTSDPVLSENLKQRKLELAYLADIFAKMNEVNIRLQGNKMNLIKAKGIISSFIAKFDIYKIPI
;
A
#
# COMPACT_ATOMS: atom_id res chain seq x y z
N ILE A 1 8.63 16.15 -19.98
CA ILE A 1 7.30 16.79 -19.82
C ILE A 1 7.44 18.30 -19.67
N GLY A 2 8.20 18.79 -18.67
CA GLY A 2 8.45 20.23 -18.48
C GLY A 2 9.06 20.92 -19.71
N GLU A 3 10.25 20.49 -20.12
CA GLU A 3 10.95 21.05 -21.30
C GLU A 3 10.24 20.78 -22.63
N THR A 4 9.72 19.56 -22.81
CA THR A 4 9.32 19.05 -24.12
C THR A 4 7.85 19.29 -24.46
N LEU A 5 7.01 19.58 -23.46
CA LEU A 5 5.57 19.68 -23.64
C LEU A 5 5.00 20.95 -23.00
N VAL A 6 5.29 21.18 -21.71
CA VAL A 6 4.74 22.31 -20.96
C VAL A 6 5.33 23.63 -21.45
N LEU A 7 6.66 23.74 -21.51
CA LEU A 7 7.33 24.98 -21.93
C LEU A 7 6.92 25.43 -23.34
N PRO A 8 6.90 24.56 -24.38
CA PRO A 8 6.48 24.95 -25.72
C PRO A 8 4.99 25.33 -25.79
N ALA A 9 4.12 24.63 -25.06
CA ALA A 9 2.69 24.96 -25.01
C ALA A 9 2.45 26.31 -24.34
N THR A 10 3.07 26.57 -23.18
CA THR A 10 3.00 27.87 -22.49
C THR A 10 3.57 28.98 -23.37
N LYS A 11 4.71 28.72 -24.04
CA LYS A 11 5.31 29.66 -24.99
C LYS A 11 4.31 30.05 -26.09
N LYS A 12 3.61 29.07 -26.67
CA LYS A 12 2.64 29.30 -27.74
C LYS A 12 1.41 30.06 -27.26
N ILE A 13 0.91 29.75 -26.07
CA ILE A 13 -0.22 30.47 -25.45
C ILE A 13 0.14 31.95 -25.26
N VAL A 14 1.31 32.22 -24.69
CA VAL A 14 1.77 33.59 -24.42
C VAL A 14 2.03 34.35 -25.71
N GLU A 15 2.60 33.69 -26.72
CA GLU A 15 2.80 34.28 -28.05
C GLU A 15 1.48 34.72 -28.68
N ILE A 16 0.44 33.87 -28.61
CA ILE A 16 -0.89 34.18 -29.14
C ILE A 16 -1.54 35.33 -28.37
N MET A 17 -1.44 35.34 -27.04
CA MET A 17 -2.15 36.31 -26.20
C MET A 17 -1.44 37.66 -26.07
N LEU A 18 -0.10 37.67 -26.04
CA LEU A 18 0.71 38.82 -25.63
C LEU A 18 1.83 39.16 -26.63
N GLY A 19 1.99 38.39 -27.71
CA GLY A 19 3.02 38.58 -28.73
C GLY A 19 4.37 37.92 -28.40
N GLU A 20 5.31 37.99 -29.34
CA GLU A 20 6.59 37.27 -29.29
C GLU A 20 7.53 37.77 -28.17
N GLY A 21 7.49 39.06 -27.83
CA GLY A 21 8.37 39.66 -26.82
C GLY A 21 8.18 39.03 -25.42
N PRO A 22 6.96 39.03 -24.85
CA PRO A 22 6.64 38.36 -23.59
C PRO A 22 6.88 36.84 -23.62
N SER A 23 6.63 36.19 -24.75
CA SER A 23 6.83 34.75 -24.95
C SER A 23 8.31 34.33 -24.81
N ASN A 24 9.22 35.13 -25.38
CA ASN A 24 10.66 34.89 -25.27
C ASN A 24 11.19 35.13 -23.84
N LYS A 25 10.62 36.08 -23.09
CA LYS A 25 10.95 36.29 -21.67
C LYS A 25 10.55 35.09 -20.80
N ILE A 26 9.37 34.51 -21.03
CA ILE A 26 8.92 33.33 -20.27
C ILE A 26 9.85 32.14 -20.48
N SER A 27 10.29 31.92 -21.73
CA SER A 27 11.24 30.85 -22.07
C SER A 27 12.59 30.99 -21.36
N GLN A 28 13.00 32.21 -21.04
CA GLN A 28 14.26 32.51 -20.32
C GLN A 28 14.08 32.52 -18.79
N SER A 29 12.88 32.84 -18.30
CA SER A 29 12.60 33.04 -16.87
C SER A 29 12.17 31.78 -16.11
N VAL A 30 11.64 30.76 -16.79
CA VAL A 30 11.18 29.52 -16.16
C VAL A 30 12.12 28.37 -16.53
N PRO A 31 13.13 28.06 -15.70
CA PRO A 31 14.07 27.00 -15.99
C PRO A 31 13.42 25.64 -15.70
N LEU A 32 12.69 25.11 -16.67
CA LEU A 32 12.05 23.79 -16.59
C LEU A 32 13.00 22.65 -16.97
N SER A 33 14.30 22.90 -17.00
CA SER A 33 15.23 21.88 -17.47
C SER A 33 15.26 20.69 -16.52
N ASN A 34 15.40 19.46 -17.03
CA ASN A 34 15.41 18.27 -16.18
C ASN A 34 16.47 18.40 -15.07
N ASN A 35 17.64 18.96 -15.41
CA ASN A 35 18.73 19.21 -14.45
C ASN A 35 18.38 20.29 -13.44
N THR A 36 17.71 21.38 -13.86
CA THR A 36 17.32 22.45 -12.93
C THR A 36 16.24 21.99 -11.97
N VAL A 37 15.22 21.31 -12.49
CA VAL A 37 14.14 20.74 -11.67
C VAL A 37 14.70 19.71 -10.69
N SER A 38 15.61 18.83 -11.14
CA SER A 38 16.29 17.89 -10.24
C SER A 38 17.02 18.62 -9.12
N ARG A 39 17.87 19.60 -9.46
CA ARG A 39 18.62 20.37 -8.46
C ARG A 39 17.70 21.08 -7.47
N GLN A 40 16.60 21.66 -7.93
CA GLN A 40 15.61 22.29 -7.05
C GLN A 40 14.96 21.29 -6.10
N ILE A 41 14.60 20.10 -6.60
CA ILE A 41 14.07 19.02 -5.77
C ILE A 41 15.11 18.60 -4.72
N ASP A 42 16.37 18.44 -5.12
CA ASP A 42 17.46 18.03 -4.22
C ASP A 42 17.74 19.09 -3.14
N GLU A 43 17.76 20.38 -3.51
CA GLU A 43 17.92 21.50 -2.58
C GLU A 43 16.77 21.57 -1.57
N MET A 44 15.52 21.47 -2.04
CA MET A 44 14.33 21.45 -1.16
C MET A 44 14.30 20.21 -0.26
N ALA A 45 14.65 19.03 -0.80
CA ALA A 45 14.72 17.80 -0.03
C ALA A 45 15.78 17.89 1.07
N THR A 46 16.95 18.47 0.76
CA THR A 46 18.03 18.68 1.74
C THR A 46 17.60 19.63 2.85
N ASP A 47 16.89 20.72 2.53
CA ASP A 47 16.37 21.66 3.52
C ASP A 47 15.32 21.00 4.43
N VAL A 48 14.37 20.27 3.85
CA VAL A 48 13.34 19.51 4.60
C VAL A 48 14.00 18.45 5.51
N GLU A 49 14.93 17.66 4.97
CA GLU A 49 15.66 16.64 5.72
C GLU A 49 16.42 17.28 6.89
N SER A 50 17.13 18.39 6.65
CA SER A 50 17.91 19.09 7.67
C SER A 50 17.04 19.61 8.81
N LYS A 51 15.87 20.17 8.50
CA LYS A 51 14.90 20.62 9.50
C LYS A 51 14.40 19.45 10.35
N LEU A 52 14.04 18.35 9.71
CA LEU A 52 13.58 17.14 10.40
C LEU A 52 14.68 16.57 11.30
N ILE A 53 15.89 16.37 10.79
CA ILE A 53 17.04 15.85 11.56
C ILE A 53 17.30 16.71 12.80
N ASN A 54 17.31 18.04 12.66
CA ASN A 54 17.55 18.95 13.78
C ASN A 54 16.51 18.78 14.91
N LEU A 55 15.27 18.44 14.57
CA LEU A 55 14.23 18.13 15.54
C LEU A 55 14.44 16.75 16.18
N LEU A 56 14.79 15.73 15.39
CA LEU A 56 15.02 14.36 15.88
C LEU A 56 16.26 14.26 16.79
N LYS A 57 17.27 15.11 16.60
CA LYS A 57 18.42 15.24 17.50
C LYS A 57 18.01 15.65 18.92
N LYS A 58 16.95 16.46 19.06
CA LYS A 58 16.57 17.13 20.32
C LYS A 58 15.36 16.52 21.02
N SER A 59 14.60 15.68 20.34
CA SER A 59 13.30 15.20 20.83
C SER A 59 13.14 13.70 20.67
N LYS A 60 12.26 13.11 21.49
CA LYS A 60 11.88 11.71 21.33
C LYS A 60 10.89 11.56 20.18
N PHE A 61 11.03 10.47 19.44
CA PHE A 61 10.15 10.15 18.32
C PHE A 61 9.88 8.65 18.23
N ALA A 62 8.86 8.27 17.47
CA ALA A 62 8.60 6.89 17.09
C ALA A 62 9.08 6.67 15.65
N LEU A 63 9.70 5.52 15.40
CA LEU A 63 10.18 5.10 14.10
C LEU A 63 9.21 4.09 13.48
N GLN A 64 8.92 4.18 12.20
CA GLN A 64 8.19 3.16 11.46
C GLN A 64 9.06 2.72 10.30
N ILE A 65 9.28 1.41 10.20
CA ILE A 65 10.09 0.82 9.15
C ILE A 65 9.25 -0.16 8.34
N ASP A 66 9.36 -0.03 7.02
CA ASP A 66 8.75 -0.96 6.08
C ASP A 66 9.71 -1.28 4.94
N GLU A 67 9.66 -2.51 4.44
CA GLU A 67 10.41 -2.93 3.26
C GLU A 67 9.49 -2.90 2.04
N SER A 68 9.98 -2.31 0.95
CA SER A 68 9.30 -2.35 -0.34
C SER A 68 10.22 -2.91 -1.42
N THR A 69 9.66 -3.59 -2.41
CA THR A 69 10.40 -4.08 -3.57
C THR A 69 10.01 -3.24 -4.79
N VAL A 70 11.00 -2.64 -5.44
CA VAL A 70 10.79 -1.91 -6.71
C VAL A 70 11.02 -2.82 -7.91
N SER A 71 10.62 -2.35 -9.09
CA SER A 71 10.97 -2.99 -10.37
C SER A 71 12.48 -3.25 -10.43
N ASP A 72 12.87 -4.43 -10.91
CA ASP A 72 14.24 -4.98 -10.89
C ASP A 72 14.65 -5.69 -9.57
N ASN A 73 13.69 -6.12 -8.74
CA ASN A 73 13.93 -6.88 -7.50
C ASN A 73 14.84 -6.18 -6.48
N LYS A 74 14.96 -4.85 -6.55
CA LYS A 74 15.71 -4.08 -5.54
C LYS A 74 14.82 -3.87 -4.31
N ALA A 75 15.35 -4.20 -3.14
CA ALA A 75 14.69 -3.94 -1.87
C ALA A 75 15.04 -2.51 -1.40
N ILE A 76 14.02 -1.75 -1.00
CA ILE A 76 14.13 -0.42 -0.44
C ILE A 76 13.57 -0.45 0.98
N LEU A 77 14.37 0.05 1.90
CA LEU A 77 13.96 0.31 3.26
C LEU A 77 13.36 1.72 3.35
N LEU A 78 12.10 1.80 3.75
CA LEU A 78 11.41 3.04 4.02
C LEU A 78 11.38 3.28 5.52
N ALA A 79 11.84 4.45 5.94
CA ALA A 79 11.75 4.89 7.32
C ALA A 79 10.87 6.13 7.42
N TYR A 80 9.88 6.07 8.29
CA TYR A 80 9.04 7.20 8.67
C TYR A 80 9.26 7.49 10.15
N VAL A 81 9.18 8.76 10.51
CA VAL A 81 9.23 9.19 11.91
C VAL A 81 7.93 9.86 12.29
N ARG A 82 7.52 9.62 13.52
CA ARG A 82 6.36 10.26 14.12
C ARG A 82 6.78 10.92 15.42
N PHE A 83 6.55 12.22 15.52
CA PHE A 83 7.00 13.04 16.63
C PHE A 83 5.93 14.08 16.99
N ILE A 84 6.15 14.78 18.10
CA ILE A 84 5.32 15.91 18.51
C ILE A 84 6.03 17.18 18.06
N ASN A 85 5.38 17.96 17.19
CA ASN A 85 5.93 19.23 16.72
C ASN A 85 5.82 20.35 17.78
N GLU A 86 6.33 21.53 17.45
CA GLU A 86 6.28 22.70 18.33
C GLU A 86 4.84 23.13 18.68
N GLN A 87 3.88 22.86 17.79
CA GLN A 87 2.45 23.11 17.98
C GLN A 87 1.75 22.03 18.83
N LYS A 88 2.51 21.07 19.40
CA LYS A 88 2.03 19.93 20.17
C LYS A 88 1.12 18.98 19.39
N GLU A 89 1.26 18.96 18.07
CA GLU A 89 0.54 18.06 17.18
C GLU A 89 1.40 16.84 16.84
N ILE A 90 0.74 15.70 16.63
CA ILE A 90 1.42 14.50 16.12
C ILE A 90 1.65 14.69 14.62
N THR A 91 2.91 14.76 14.25
CA THR A 91 3.37 14.88 12.86
C THR A 91 4.06 13.59 12.43
N GLU A 92 3.88 13.24 11.17
CA GLU A 92 4.53 12.10 10.54
C GLU A 92 5.23 12.57 9.27
N GLU A 93 6.50 12.20 9.12
CA GLU A 93 7.32 12.54 7.96
C GLU A 93 8.16 11.35 7.52
N MET A 94 8.43 11.26 6.22
CA MET A 94 9.38 10.29 5.70
C MET A 94 10.79 10.74 6.08
N LEU A 95 11.53 9.88 6.77
CA LEU A 95 12.91 10.14 7.15
C LEU A 95 13.86 9.83 6.00
N PHE A 96 13.75 8.62 5.44
CA PHE A 96 14.55 8.22 4.27
C PHE A 96 13.91 7.06 3.50
N ALA A 97 14.37 6.90 2.26
CA ALA A 97 14.22 5.69 1.46
C ALA A 97 15.62 5.23 1.02
N ARG A 98 16.13 4.11 1.55
CA ARG A 98 17.48 3.60 1.26
C ARG A 98 17.43 2.19 0.69
N SER A 99 18.26 1.93 -0.32
CA SER A 99 18.37 0.60 -0.91
C SER A 99 19.07 -0.38 0.04
N LEU A 100 18.52 -1.59 0.15
CA LEU A 100 19.19 -2.73 0.78
C LEU A 100 20.03 -3.42 -0.30
N ILE A 101 21.37 -3.32 -0.18
CA ILE A 101 22.29 -3.71 -1.26
C ILE A 101 22.48 -5.22 -1.34
N THR A 102 22.58 -5.90 -0.19
CA THR A 102 23.02 -7.29 -0.11
C THR A 102 21.88 -8.25 0.22
N ASP A 103 21.20 -8.03 1.34
CA ASP A 103 20.10 -8.85 1.82
C ASP A 103 19.09 -8.04 2.64
N THR A 104 18.00 -8.71 3.04
CA THR A 104 16.92 -8.15 3.85
C THR A 104 16.93 -8.73 5.28
N LYS A 105 18.10 -9.14 5.78
CA LYS A 105 18.20 -9.66 7.16
C LYS A 105 18.06 -8.52 8.17
N GLY A 106 17.56 -8.83 9.35
CA GLY A 106 17.37 -7.85 10.42
C GLY A 106 18.65 -7.11 10.82
N SER A 107 19.81 -7.76 10.78
CA SER A 107 21.12 -7.14 11.01
C SER A 107 21.49 -6.09 9.95
N SER A 108 21.22 -6.39 8.67
CA SER A 108 21.52 -5.51 7.54
C SER A 108 20.60 -4.30 7.54
N ILE A 109 19.31 -4.54 7.80
CA ILE A 109 18.31 -3.47 7.99
C ILE A 109 18.73 -2.56 9.16
N PHE A 110 19.13 -3.15 10.29
CA PHE A 110 19.59 -2.39 11.44
C PHE A 110 20.83 -1.56 11.11
N LYS A 111 21.79 -2.13 10.39
CA LYS A 111 23.01 -1.42 9.99
C LYS A 111 22.70 -0.21 9.11
N VAL A 112 21.78 -0.32 8.15
CA VAL A 112 21.36 0.83 7.32
C VAL A 112 20.76 1.97 8.16
N VAL A 113 19.91 1.63 9.14
CA VAL A 113 19.32 2.61 10.06
C VAL A 113 20.39 3.22 10.95
N GLN A 114 21.28 2.40 11.51
CA GLN A 114 22.39 2.84 12.35
C GLN A 114 23.31 3.79 11.57
N ASP A 115 23.72 3.43 10.36
CA ASP A 115 24.58 4.24 9.50
C ASP A 115 23.96 5.59 9.19
N TYR A 116 22.65 5.63 8.87
CA TYR A 116 21.94 6.89 8.68
C TYR A 116 21.96 7.75 9.95
N PHE A 117 21.70 7.14 11.11
CA PHE A 117 21.64 7.87 12.38
C PHE A 117 23.02 8.38 12.79
N GLU A 118 24.08 7.61 12.56
CA GLU A 118 25.47 8.03 12.78
C GLU A 118 25.87 9.16 11.82
N GLU A 119 25.60 9.02 10.51
CA GLU A 119 25.86 10.03 9.49
C GLU A 119 25.18 11.37 9.79
N LYS A 120 23.92 11.33 10.24
CA LYS A 120 23.14 12.52 10.58
C LYS A 120 23.27 12.93 12.05
N GLU A 121 24.07 12.24 12.85
CA GLU A 121 24.28 12.43 14.29
C GLU A 121 22.96 12.45 15.10
N ILE A 122 22.01 11.59 14.75
CA ILE A 122 20.75 11.41 15.50
C ILE A 122 21.00 10.38 16.61
N PRO A 123 20.83 10.72 17.89
CA PRO A 123 20.97 9.74 18.96
C PRO A 123 19.92 8.63 18.83
N LEU A 124 20.36 7.37 18.68
CA LEU A 124 19.45 6.21 18.65
C LEU A 124 18.55 6.15 19.89
N THR A 125 19.07 6.58 21.04
CA THR A 125 18.33 6.67 22.31
C THR A 125 17.10 7.58 22.22
N ASN A 126 16.96 8.44 21.20
CA ASN A 126 15.77 9.24 20.97
C ASN A 126 14.60 8.47 20.35
N VAL A 127 14.83 7.26 19.86
CA VAL A 127 13.77 6.36 19.41
C VAL A 127 13.02 5.81 20.62
N SER A 128 11.81 6.29 20.85
CA SER A 128 10.93 5.87 21.95
C SER A 128 10.08 4.65 21.61
N ALA A 129 9.72 4.49 20.34
CA ALA A 129 8.96 3.37 19.84
C ALA A 129 9.37 3.01 18.42
N CYS A 130 9.18 1.76 18.02
CA CYS A 130 9.37 1.33 16.64
C CYS A 130 8.23 0.43 16.16
N ALA A 131 7.64 0.75 15.00
CA ALA A 131 6.61 -0.02 14.34
C ALA A 131 7.14 -0.74 13.08
N THR A 132 6.87 -2.04 12.95
CA THR A 132 7.27 -2.85 11.78
C THR A 132 6.15 -3.78 11.30
N ASP A 133 6.29 -4.35 10.11
CA ASP A 133 5.35 -5.30 9.49
C ASP A 133 5.26 -6.66 10.21
N GLY A 134 6.17 -6.93 11.15
CA GLY A 134 6.24 -8.17 11.90
C GLY A 134 6.86 -9.35 11.15
N ALA A 135 7.47 -9.13 10.00
CA ALA A 135 8.21 -10.18 9.29
C ALA A 135 9.36 -10.73 10.17
N PRO A 136 9.80 -11.98 9.97
CA PRO A 136 10.90 -12.57 10.75
C PRO A 136 12.17 -11.72 10.76
N ALA A 137 12.50 -11.06 9.65
CA ALA A 137 13.62 -10.13 9.55
C ALA A 137 13.44 -8.88 10.42
N MET A 138 12.21 -8.43 10.66
CA MET A 138 11.92 -7.27 11.48
C MET A 138 11.77 -7.63 12.96
N SER A 139 10.96 -8.64 13.27
CA SER A 139 10.51 -8.99 14.64
C SER A 139 11.13 -10.27 15.21
N GLY A 140 12.06 -10.91 14.50
CA GLY A 140 12.77 -12.09 14.97
C GLY A 140 13.46 -11.86 16.32
N ARG A 141 13.23 -12.76 17.28
CA ARG A 141 13.67 -12.61 18.68
C ARG A 141 15.17 -12.36 18.87
N HIS A 142 16.00 -12.97 18.02
CA HIS A 142 17.45 -12.93 18.16
C HIS A 142 18.16 -12.16 17.05
N ALA A 143 17.67 -12.28 15.82
CA ALA A 143 18.30 -11.73 14.61
C ALA A 143 17.40 -10.76 13.84
N GLY A 144 16.24 -10.40 14.40
CA GLY A 144 15.36 -9.40 13.80
C GLY A 144 15.87 -7.99 14.05
N PHE A 145 15.51 -7.04 13.18
CA PHE A 145 15.83 -5.61 13.33
C PHE A 145 15.50 -5.10 14.74
N LEU A 146 14.30 -5.41 15.26
CA LEU A 146 13.86 -4.99 16.59
C LEU A 146 14.70 -5.59 17.72
N ALA A 147 15.28 -6.79 17.53
CA ALA A 147 16.18 -7.40 18.52
C ALA A 147 17.53 -6.68 18.57
N HIS A 148 18.03 -6.19 17.43
CA HIS A 148 19.22 -5.34 17.39
C HIS A 148 18.94 -3.96 17.97
N LEU A 149 17.82 -3.32 17.59
CA LEU A 149 17.43 -2.03 18.14
C LEU A 149 17.27 -2.05 19.66
N LYS A 150 16.69 -3.12 20.23
CA LYS A 150 16.57 -3.29 21.69
C LYS A 150 17.89 -3.45 22.42
N LYS A 151 18.99 -3.85 21.75
CA LYS A 151 20.31 -3.90 22.39
C LYS A 151 20.85 -2.50 22.62
N GLU A 152 20.65 -1.59 21.65
CA GLU A 152 21.08 -0.19 21.76
C GLU A 152 20.09 0.68 22.56
N VAL A 153 18.78 0.36 22.48
CA VAL A 153 17.71 1.11 23.16
C VAL A 153 16.78 0.12 23.88
N PRO A 154 17.15 -0.37 25.08
CA PRO A 154 16.38 -1.39 25.80
C PRO A 154 14.92 -1.02 26.08
N GLU A 155 14.65 0.27 26.31
CA GLU A 155 13.33 0.82 26.65
C GLU A 155 12.42 1.04 25.42
N VAL A 156 12.89 0.75 24.20
CA VAL A 156 12.09 1.00 22.98
C VAL A 156 10.81 0.17 22.97
N ILE A 157 9.68 0.85 22.78
CA ILE A 157 8.38 0.19 22.64
C ILE A 157 8.25 -0.36 21.22
N THR A 158 8.10 -1.68 21.08
CA THR A 158 7.96 -2.33 19.78
C THR A 158 6.50 -2.57 19.44
N ILE A 159 6.08 -2.18 18.24
CA ILE A 159 4.71 -2.27 17.76
C ILE A 159 4.68 -3.12 16.50
N HIS A 160 3.90 -4.19 16.50
CA HIS A 160 3.57 -4.89 15.26
C HIS A 160 2.41 -4.17 14.57
N CYS A 161 2.65 -3.72 13.34
CA CYS A 161 1.72 -2.96 12.53
C CYS A 161 0.30 -3.58 12.53
N VAL A 162 -0.68 -2.80 13.01
CA VAL A 162 -2.08 -3.25 13.21
C VAL A 162 -2.70 -3.72 11.90
N ILE A 163 -2.38 -3.02 10.83
CA ILE A 163 -2.77 -3.30 9.45
C ILE A 163 -2.27 -4.68 9.01
N HIS A 164 -0.98 -4.97 9.22
CA HIS A 164 -0.39 -6.26 8.88
C HIS A 164 -1.01 -7.38 9.72
N ARG A 165 -1.26 -7.14 11.01
CA ARG A 165 -1.96 -8.10 11.88
C ARG A 165 -3.39 -8.39 11.41
N GLN A 166 -4.14 -7.36 11.05
CA GLN A 166 -5.49 -7.51 10.51
C GLN A 166 -5.47 -8.33 9.22
N HIS A 167 -4.53 -8.04 8.31
CA HIS A 167 -4.37 -8.78 7.08
C HIS A 167 -4.00 -10.26 7.32
N LEU A 168 -3.08 -10.53 8.25
CA LEU A 168 -2.71 -11.89 8.65
C LEU A 168 -3.90 -12.66 9.25
N ALA A 169 -4.73 -12.01 10.05
CA ALA A 169 -5.97 -12.62 10.56
C ALA A 169 -6.94 -12.95 9.42
N ALA A 170 -7.10 -12.04 8.45
CA ALA A 170 -7.97 -12.22 7.28
C ALA A 170 -7.49 -13.31 6.30
N LYS A 171 -6.24 -13.77 6.41
CA LYS A 171 -5.76 -14.92 5.62
C LYS A 171 -6.31 -16.26 6.12
N LYS A 172 -6.75 -16.35 7.37
CA LYS A 172 -7.29 -17.58 7.95
C LYS A 172 -8.76 -17.73 7.55
N LEU A 173 -9.03 -18.66 6.65
CA LEU A 173 -10.38 -19.05 6.21
C LEU A 173 -10.65 -20.50 6.66
N SER A 174 -11.91 -20.84 6.88
CA SER A 174 -12.32 -22.24 7.03
C SER A 174 -12.09 -23.00 5.72
N GLY A 175 -12.03 -24.34 5.77
CA GLY A 175 -11.77 -25.17 4.58
C GLY A 175 -12.72 -24.85 3.41
N VAL A 176 -14.04 -24.85 3.69
CA VAL A 176 -15.08 -24.55 2.70
C VAL A 176 -14.89 -23.17 2.07
N LEU A 177 -14.62 -22.13 2.87
CA LEU A 177 -14.43 -20.78 2.35
C LEU A 177 -13.11 -20.63 1.59
N HIS A 178 -12.07 -21.37 1.99
CA HIS A 178 -10.80 -21.39 1.28
C HIS A 178 -10.95 -22.02 -0.10
N GLU A 179 -11.61 -23.18 -0.19
CA GLU A 179 -11.93 -23.85 -1.45
C GLU A 179 -12.77 -22.95 -2.37
N THR A 180 -13.82 -22.31 -1.85
CA THR A 180 -14.64 -21.37 -2.63
C THR A 180 -13.79 -20.23 -3.19
N LEU A 181 -12.88 -19.67 -2.39
CA LEU A 181 -11.95 -18.63 -2.86
C LEU A 181 -11.03 -19.16 -3.97
N GLN A 182 -10.56 -20.41 -3.90
CA GLN A 182 -9.73 -21.00 -4.96
C GLN A 182 -10.52 -21.22 -6.26
N LEU A 183 -11.81 -21.58 -6.18
CA LEU A 183 -12.67 -21.67 -7.35
C LEU A 183 -12.79 -20.32 -8.05
N VAL A 184 -13.03 -19.25 -7.28
CA VAL A 184 -13.07 -17.87 -7.80
C VAL A 184 -11.76 -17.49 -8.47
N ILE A 185 -10.62 -17.70 -7.80
CA ILE A 185 -9.29 -17.38 -8.35
C ILE A 185 -9.04 -18.16 -9.64
N THR A 186 -9.41 -19.45 -9.68
CA THR A 186 -9.29 -20.29 -10.88
C THR A 186 -10.15 -19.76 -12.02
N GLY A 187 -11.41 -19.39 -11.75
CA GLY A 187 -12.31 -18.80 -12.75
C GLY A 187 -11.77 -17.50 -13.33
N VAL A 188 -11.35 -16.57 -12.46
CA VAL A 188 -10.72 -15.31 -12.88
C VAL A 188 -9.47 -15.57 -13.72
N ASN A 189 -8.57 -16.43 -13.26
CA ASN A 189 -7.34 -16.72 -13.98
C ASN A 189 -7.61 -17.36 -15.35
N LYS A 190 -8.62 -18.23 -15.46
CA LYS A 190 -8.98 -18.88 -16.74
C LYS A 190 -9.54 -17.88 -17.75
N ILE A 191 -10.41 -16.99 -17.31
CA ILE A 191 -10.96 -15.90 -18.16
C ILE A 191 -9.84 -14.93 -18.56
N LYS A 192 -8.92 -14.62 -17.64
CA LYS A 192 -7.81 -13.67 -17.90
C LYS A 192 -6.53 -14.31 -18.44
N ALA A 193 -6.54 -15.61 -18.73
CA ALA A 193 -5.33 -16.36 -19.09
C ALA A 193 -4.68 -15.85 -20.38
N ASN A 194 -5.49 -15.36 -21.32
CA ASN A 194 -5.01 -14.83 -22.58
C ASN A 194 -5.91 -13.68 -23.07
N SER A 195 -5.40 -12.93 -24.06
CA SER A 195 -6.06 -11.75 -24.61
C SER A 195 -7.32 -12.06 -25.42
N LEU A 196 -7.50 -13.29 -25.90
CA LEU A 196 -8.71 -13.70 -26.61
C LEU A 196 -9.85 -13.89 -25.61
N ASN A 197 -9.65 -14.69 -24.56
CA ASN A 197 -10.65 -14.93 -23.52
C ASN A 197 -11.09 -13.63 -22.84
N ASP A 198 -10.14 -12.74 -22.50
CA ASP A 198 -10.48 -11.45 -21.86
C ASP A 198 -11.28 -10.54 -22.81
N ARG A 199 -11.08 -10.62 -24.14
CA ARG A 199 -11.90 -9.88 -25.12
C ARG A 199 -13.29 -10.51 -25.30
N LEU A 200 -13.38 -11.84 -25.40
CA LEU A 200 -14.66 -12.54 -25.52
C LEU A 200 -15.53 -12.33 -24.27
N PHE A 201 -14.94 -12.40 -23.08
CA PHE A 201 -15.66 -12.15 -21.84
C PHE A 201 -16.16 -10.70 -21.76
N ARG A 202 -15.36 -9.70 -22.15
CA ARG A 202 -15.82 -8.30 -22.23
C ARG A 202 -17.00 -8.12 -23.18
N GLN A 203 -16.94 -8.79 -24.34
CA GLN A 203 -18.03 -8.74 -25.30
C GLN A 203 -19.30 -9.35 -24.71
N LEU A 204 -19.19 -10.50 -24.03
CA LEU A 204 -20.31 -11.12 -23.34
C LEU A 204 -20.89 -10.21 -22.25
N CYS A 205 -20.05 -9.55 -21.44
CA CYS A 205 -20.50 -8.55 -20.48
C CYS A 205 -21.30 -7.42 -21.12
N HIS A 206 -20.87 -6.92 -22.29
CA HIS A 206 -21.58 -5.89 -23.03
C HIS A 206 -22.93 -6.40 -23.59
N GLU A 207 -22.97 -7.64 -24.07
CA GLU A 207 -24.20 -8.28 -24.57
C GLU A 207 -25.22 -8.50 -23.44
N ASN A 208 -24.74 -8.78 -22.22
CA ASN A 208 -25.56 -8.96 -21.03
C ASN A 208 -25.89 -7.66 -20.27
N ASP A 209 -25.51 -6.49 -20.79
CA ASP A 209 -25.72 -5.17 -20.17
C ASP A 209 -25.15 -5.06 -18.74
N GLU A 210 -23.97 -5.65 -18.53
CA GLU A 210 -23.28 -5.65 -17.24
C GLU A 210 -22.65 -4.28 -16.93
N GLU A 211 -22.71 -3.83 -15.67
CA GLU A 211 -22.07 -2.59 -15.21
C GLU A 211 -20.54 -2.64 -15.41
N PHE A 212 -19.95 -3.84 -15.32
CA PHE A 212 -18.51 -4.04 -15.39
C PHE A 212 -18.11 -5.02 -16.49
N GLU A 213 -17.25 -4.57 -17.40
CA GLU A 213 -16.79 -5.44 -18.49
C GLU A 213 -15.57 -6.30 -18.11
N ARG A 214 -15.01 -6.15 -16.90
CA ARG A 214 -13.74 -6.80 -16.54
C ARG A 214 -13.72 -7.32 -15.11
N LEU A 215 -13.20 -8.54 -14.97
CA LEU A 215 -12.78 -9.12 -13.70
C LEU A 215 -11.46 -8.52 -13.20
N LEU A 216 -11.33 -8.46 -11.88
CA LEU A 216 -10.14 -8.01 -11.17
C LEU A 216 -9.28 -9.21 -10.75
N LEU A 217 -7.96 -9.13 -10.96
CA LEU A 217 -7.04 -10.15 -10.48
C LEU A 217 -6.87 -10.07 -8.96
N HIS A 218 -6.80 -11.23 -8.33
CA HIS A 218 -6.37 -11.36 -6.94
C HIS A 218 -4.84 -11.32 -6.84
N THR A 219 -4.33 -10.50 -5.92
CA THR A 219 -2.91 -10.47 -5.54
C THR A 219 -2.80 -10.69 -4.03
N ALA A 220 -1.96 -11.64 -3.60
CA ALA A 220 -1.82 -11.98 -2.19
C ALA A 220 -1.13 -10.88 -1.36
N VAL A 221 -0.40 -9.97 -2.02
CA VAL A 221 0.37 -8.89 -1.39
C VAL A 221 -0.49 -7.65 -1.15
N ARG A 222 -1.46 -7.35 -2.04
CA ARG A 222 -2.34 -6.19 -1.87
C ARG A 222 -3.58 -6.60 -1.09
N TRP A 223 -3.58 -6.28 0.19
CA TRP A 223 -4.67 -6.51 1.13
C TRP A 223 -6.11 -6.24 0.65
N LEU A 224 -6.37 -5.19 -0.14
CA LEU A 224 -7.71 -4.87 -0.67
C LEU A 224 -8.14 -5.75 -1.85
N SER A 225 -7.17 -6.35 -2.55
CA SER A 225 -7.37 -7.04 -3.83
C SER A 225 -8.34 -8.22 -3.72
N LYS A 226 -8.28 -8.96 -2.61
CA LYS A 226 -9.16 -10.12 -2.39
C LYS A 226 -10.62 -9.72 -2.32
N GLY A 227 -10.98 -8.72 -1.51
CA GLY A 227 -12.35 -8.25 -1.40
C GLY A 227 -12.87 -7.61 -2.69
N ASN A 228 -12.03 -6.84 -3.38
CA ASN A 228 -12.42 -6.22 -4.66
C ASN A 228 -12.64 -7.28 -5.75
N CYS A 229 -11.79 -8.32 -5.81
CA CYS A 229 -11.95 -9.44 -6.72
C CYS A 229 -13.25 -10.20 -6.46
N LEU A 230 -13.51 -10.58 -5.20
CA LEU A 230 -14.73 -11.30 -4.82
C LEU A 230 -15.99 -10.49 -5.14
N ARG A 231 -16.01 -9.19 -4.80
CA ARG A 231 -17.14 -8.31 -5.10
C ARG A 231 -17.41 -8.24 -6.61
N ARG A 232 -16.36 -7.98 -7.40
CA ARG A 232 -16.50 -7.93 -8.87
C ARG A 232 -16.97 -9.26 -9.45
N PHE A 233 -16.51 -10.37 -8.88
CA PHE A 233 -16.93 -11.69 -9.31
C PHE A 233 -18.41 -11.96 -8.98
N CYS A 234 -18.91 -11.52 -7.81
CA CYS A 234 -20.34 -11.58 -7.49
C CYS A 234 -21.19 -10.76 -8.47
N GLU A 235 -20.76 -9.53 -8.74
CA GLU A 235 -21.47 -8.60 -9.64
C GLU A 235 -21.63 -9.21 -11.04
N LEU A 236 -20.61 -9.94 -11.51
CA LEU A 236 -20.60 -10.60 -12.82
C LEU A 236 -20.90 -12.10 -12.76
N PHE A 237 -21.49 -12.59 -11.66
CA PHE A 237 -21.54 -14.04 -11.40
C PHE A 237 -22.24 -14.80 -12.52
N ASP A 238 -23.40 -14.32 -12.95
CA ASP A 238 -24.21 -15.02 -13.95
C ASP A 238 -23.48 -15.04 -15.31
N THR A 239 -22.94 -13.90 -15.76
CA THR A 239 -22.10 -13.80 -16.97
C THR A 239 -20.82 -14.65 -16.89
N VAL A 240 -20.18 -14.73 -15.72
CA VAL A 240 -19.02 -15.61 -15.50
C VAL A 240 -19.43 -17.08 -15.66
N THR A 241 -20.54 -17.49 -15.06
CA THR A 241 -21.00 -18.87 -15.19
C THR A 241 -21.43 -19.21 -16.61
N GLU A 242 -22.05 -18.28 -17.34
CA GLU A 242 -22.40 -18.46 -18.75
C GLU A 242 -21.13 -18.66 -19.62
N PHE A 243 -20.13 -17.82 -19.44
CA PHE A 243 -18.85 -17.97 -20.14
C PHE A 243 -18.18 -19.32 -19.83
N LEU A 244 -18.25 -19.76 -18.58
CA LEU A 244 -17.67 -21.02 -18.13
C LEU A 244 -18.52 -22.24 -18.53
N ASP A 245 -19.83 -22.12 -18.72
CA ASP A 245 -20.67 -23.24 -19.19
C ASP A 245 -20.19 -23.78 -20.55
N THR A 246 -19.61 -22.92 -21.39
CA THR A 246 -19.04 -23.35 -22.69
C THR A 246 -17.59 -23.80 -22.57
N SER A 247 -16.79 -23.15 -21.70
CA SER A 247 -15.33 -23.32 -21.65
C SER A 247 -14.79 -24.22 -20.54
N ASP A 248 -15.58 -24.42 -19.48
CA ASP A 248 -15.32 -25.28 -18.32
C ASP A 248 -16.60 -25.60 -17.53
N PRO A 249 -17.46 -26.51 -18.04
CA PRO A 249 -18.75 -26.81 -17.41
C PRO A 249 -18.61 -27.28 -15.95
N VAL A 250 -17.53 -27.98 -15.63
CA VAL A 250 -17.26 -28.49 -14.27
C VAL A 250 -16.96 -27.34 -13.32
N LEU A 251 -16.11 -26.39 -13.72
CA LEU A 251 -15.84 -25.21 -12.91
C LEU A 251 -17.09 -24.34 -12.73
N SER A 252 -17.89 -24.16 -13.79
CA SER A 252 -19.15 -23.42 -13.74
C SER A 252 -20.11 -24.03 -12.71
N GLU A 253 -20.33 -25.35 -12.78
CA GLU A 253 -21.23 -26.05 -11.86
C GLU A 253 -20.74 -25.96 -10.40
N ASN A 254 -19.43 -26.12 -10.15
CA ASN A 254 -18.86 -25.95 -8.82
C ASN A 254 -19.05 -24.52 -8.27
N LEU A 255 -18.97 -23.49 -9.12
CA LEU A 255 -19.23 -22.11 -8.73
C LEU A 255 -20.71 -21.88 -8.41
N LYS A 256 -21.63 -22.42 -9.24
CA LYS A 256 -23.08 -22.39 -9.01
C LYS A 256 -23.46 -23.01 -7.66
N GLN A 257 -22.87 -24.16 -7.33
CA GLN A 257 -23.10 -24.85 -6.05
C GLN A 257 -22.61 -24.06 -4.83
N ARG A 258 -21.61 -23.18 -4.99
CA ARG A 258 -20.98 -22.41 -3.91
C ARG A 258 -21.36 -20.92 -3.92
N LYS A 259 -22.48 -20.57 -4.58
CA LYS A 259 -22.93 -19.17 -4.75
C LYS A 259 -23.14 -18.45 -3.41
N LEU A 260 -23.67 -19.14 -2.40
CA LEU A 260 -23.91 -18.57 -1.07
C LEU A 260 -22.62 -18.28 -0.31
N GLU A 261 -21.67 -19.21 -0.32
CA GLU A 261 -20.35 -19.02 0.31
C GLU A 261 -19.57 -17.90 -0.38
N LEU A 262 -19.71 -17.79 -1.70
CA LEU A 262 -19.09 -16.73 -2.49
C LEU A 262 -19.67 -15.36 -2.12
N ALA A 263 -21.00 -15.24 -2.03
CA ALA A 263 -21.66 -14.02 -1.60
C ALA A 263 -21.22 -13.62 -0.18
N TYR A 264 -21.21 -14.59 0.75
CA TYR A 264 -20.71 -14.38 2.11
C TYR A 264 -19.24 -13.88 2.13
N LEU A 265 -18.37 -14.50 1.31
CA LEU A 265 -16.98 -14.07 1.17
C LEU A 265 -16.87 -12.63 0.67
N ALA A 266 -17.64 -12.26 -0.35
CA ALA A 266 -17.63 -10.90 -0.87
C ALA A 266 -18.08 -9.87 0.17
N ASP A 267 -19.14 -10.17 0.92
CA ASP A 267 -19.65 -9.29 1.99
C ASP A 267 -18.63 -9.12 3.12
N ILE A 268 -18.06 -10.22 3.61
CA ILE A 268 -17.14 -10.10 4.74
C ILE A 268 -15.84 -9.40 4.33
N PHE A 269 -15.30 -9.71 3.16
CA PHE A 269 -14.08 -9.05 2.68
C PHE A 269 -14.32 -7.59 2.29
N ALA A 270 -15.54 -7.22 1.86
CA ALA A 270 -15.93 -5.83 1.72
C ALA A 270 -15.83 -5.08 3.06
N LYS A 271 -16.37 -5.65 4.15
CA LYS A 271 -16.25 -5.04 5.49
C LYS A 271 -14.81 -5.01 6.00
N MET A 272 -14.02 -6.04 5.70
CA MET A 272 -12.58 -6.01 6.01
C MET A 272 -11.87 -4.89 5.24
N ASN A 273 -12.19 -4.67 3.96
CA ASN A 273 -11.64 -3.57 3.15
C ASN A 273 -12.01 -2.20 3.71
N GLU A 274 -13.25 -2.00 4.18
CA GLU A 274 -13.66 -0.76 4.87
C GLU A 274 -12.78 -0.48 6.10
N VAL A 275 -12.57 -1.48 6.96
CA VAL A 275 -11.70 -1.38 8.15
C VAL A 275 -10.27 -1.05 7.75
N ASN A 276 -9.79 -1.73 6.72
CA ASN A 276 -8.44 -1.59 6.19
C ASN A 276 -8.14 -0.17 5.72
N ILE A 277 -9.03 0.41 4.92
CA ILE A 277 -8.95 1.80 4.45
C ILE A 277 -8.97 2.77 5.63
N ARG A 278 -9.84 2.53 6.63
CA ARG A 278 -9.89 3.38 7.82
C ARG A 278 -8.59 3.34 8.62
N LEU A 279 -7.93 2.19 8.72
CA LEU A 279 -6.65 2.05 9.42
C LEU A 279 -5.49 2.76 8.71
N GLN A 280 -5.59 2.96 7.39
CA GLN A 280 -4.63 3.74 6.58
C GLN A 280 -4.87 5.24 6.66
N GLY A 281 -5.96 5.68 7.28
CA GLY A 281 -6.34 7.09 7.29
C GLY A 281 -5.31 7.98 8.00
N ASN A 282 -5.27 9.23 7.58
CA ASN A 282 -4.39 10.24 8.16
C ASN A 282 -4.59 10.37 9.68
N LYS A 283 -3.51 10.70 10.40
CA LYS A 283 -3.53 10.89 11.87
C LYS A 283 -4.02 9.64 12.64
N MET A 284 -3.80 8.45 12.10
CA MET A 284 -4.08 7.18 12.78
C MET A 284 -3.17 7.03 14.01
N ASN A 285 -3.70 6.56 15.13
CA ASN A 285 -2.91 6.21 16.31
C ASN A 285 -3.47 4.94 16.97
N LEU A 286 -2.77 4.40 17.97
CA LEU A 286 -3.18 3.14 18.61
C LEU A 286 -4.57 3.20 19.25
N ILE A 287 -4.99 4.36 19.78
CA ILE A 287 -6.32 4.55 20.39
C ILE A 287 -7.40 4.46 19.31
N LYS A 288 -7.24 5.20 18.20
CA LYS A 288 -8.15 5.15 17.05
C LYS A 288 -8.20 3.77 16.43
N ALA A 289 -7.05 3.13 16.24
CA ALA A 289 -6.94 1.78 15.68
C ALA A 289 -7.68 0.76 16.56
N LYS A 290 -7.49 0.82 17.89
CA LYS A 290 -8.24 0.01 18.85
C LYS A 290 -9.75 0.24 18.70
N GLY A 291 -10.20 1.48 18.65
CA GLY A 291 -11.62 1.82 18.46
C GLY A 291 -12.20 1.25 17.17
N ILE A 292 -11.47 1.35 16.06
CA ILE A 292 -11.89 0.79 14.75
C ILE A 292 -12.01 -0.73 14.83
N ILE A 293 -10.99 -1.42 15.35
CA ILE A 293 -10.97 -2.89 15.45
C ILE A 293 -12.05 -3.37 16.42
N SER A 294 -12.18 -2.77 17.60
CA SER A 294 -13.21 -3.14 18.57
C SER A 294 -14.62 -2.92 18.02
N SER A 295 -14.87 -1.80 17.33
CA SER A 295 -16.15 -1.56 16.66
C SER A 295 -16.43 -2.58 15.57
N PHE A 296 -15.42 -2.96 14.78
CA PHE A 296 -15.57 -3.98 13.76
C PHE A 296 -15.90 -5.35 14.36
N ILE A 297 -15.19 -5.75 15.42
CA ILE A 297 -15.44 -7.01 16.14
C ILE A 297 -16.87 -7.02 16.69
N ALA A 298 -17.31 -5.96 17.36
CA ALA A 298 -18.67 -5.86 17.91
C ALA A 298 -19.76 -5.96 16.83
N LYS A 299 -19.50 -5.46 15.62
CA LYS A 299 -20.46 -5.58 14.50
C LYS A 299 -20.68 -7.02 14.04
N PHE A 300 -19.75 -7.95 14.29
CA PHE A 300 -19.99 -9.36 13.96
C PHE A 300 -21.16 -9.96 14.73
N ASP A 301 -21.44 -9.50 15.95
CA ASP A 301 -22.60 -9.98 16.69
C ASP A 301 -23.93 -9.49 16.08
N ILE A 302 -23.90 -8.38 15.33
CA ILE A 302 -25.03 -7.90 14.53
C ILE A 302 -25.11 -8.64 13.19
N TYR A 303 -23.96 -8.98 12.60
CA TYR A 303 -23.90 -9.72 11.33
C TYR A 303 -24.23 -11.20 11.46
N LYS A 304 -24.21 -11.75 12.69
CA LYS A 304 -24.84 -13.03 12.99
C LYS A 304 -26.35 -12.84 12.83
N ILE A 305 -26.86 -13.12 11.65
CA ILE A 305 -28.29 -13.36 11.48
C ILE A 305 -28.62 -14.57 12.38
N PRO A 306 -29.57 -14.47 13.32
CA PRO A 306 -30.05 -15.65 14.01
C PRO A 306 -30.69 -16.55 12.95
N ILE A 307 -30.02 -17.69 12.69
CA ILE A 307 -30.56 -18.78 11.87
C ILE A 307 -31.58 -19.52 12.70
#